data_AF-A0A4R5DWB0-F1
#
_entry.id   AF-A0A4R5DWB0-F1
#
_cell.length_a   1.000
_cell.length_b   1.000
_cell.length_c   1.000
_cell.angle_alpha   90.00
_cell.angle_beta   90.00
_cell.angle_gamma   90.00
#
_symmetry.space_group_name_H-M   'P 1'
#
loop_
_entity.id
_entity.type
_entity.pdbx_description
1 polymer ?
#
loop_
_entity_poly.entity_id
_entity_poly.type
_entity_poly.pdbx_seq_one_letter_code
_entity_poly.pdbx_strand_id
1 'polypeptide(L)'
;MTALILYVLLWLWDNQNFDSITRANERKLGAEKSFEDKKYLDAAKLYYQITYGSIFSDPAARLNLAHAYFLAGKHDLALKYYRQLRRVDDKTLASIANAQIALIQVGKQDTATALVNLKTALRLEPGNDLARHNYIILKKNFSGIEKPTETKITKKHQNNQTTSNAPAAAKEENLQVEQDVKREQLLQSLKEMNMSEDQARAILDAMKSNESQYIYQLRRKQYAKKPEQKDQIEW
;
A
#
# COMPACT_ATOMS: atom_id res chain seq x y z
N MET A 1 -40.34 40.47 -6.37
CA MET A 1 -38.92 40.54 -5.97
C MET A 1 -38.34 39.17 -5.57
N THR A 2 -39.09 38.31 -4.87
CA THR A 2 -38.61 36.97 -4.44
C THR A 2 -38.21 36.04 -5.58
N ALA A 3 -38.99 35.98 -6.67
CA ALA A 3 -38.66 35.14 -7.83
C ALA A 3 -37.38 35.58 -8.57
N LEU A 4 -37.09 36.88 -8.60
CA LEU A 4 -35.90 37.43 -9.26
C LEU A 4 -34.63 37.12 -8.43
N ILE A 5 -34.74 37.19 -7.10
CA ILE A 5 -33.69 36.74 -6.17
C ILE A 5 -33.45 35.23 -6.33
N LEU A 6 -34.52 34.45 -6.48
CA LEU A 6 -34.43 32.99 -6.65
C LEU A 6 -33.81 32.60 -8.01
N TYR A 7 -34.12 33.33 -9.09
CA TYR A 7 -33.48 33.18 -10.39
C TYR A 7 -32.00 33.57 -10.36
N VAL A 8 -31.63 34.66 -9.67
CA VAL A 8 -30.24 35.07 -9.51
C VAL A 8 -29.45 34.06 -8.67
N LEU A 9 -30.06 33.50 -7.63
CA LEU A 9 -29.45 32.44 -6.82
C LEU A 9 -29.27 31.14 -7.61
N LEU A 10 -30.25 30.74 -8.42
CA LEU A 10 -30.14 29.59 -9.30
C LEU A 10 -29.09 29.81 -10.40
N TRP A 11 -29.02 31.00 -10.98
CA TRP A 11 -28.01 31.35 -11.98
C TRP A 11 -26.59 31.38 -11.39
N LEU A 12 -26.41 31.91 -10.17
CA LEU A 12 -25.13 31.88 -9.46
C LEU A 12 -24.74 30.45 -9.02
N TRP A 13 -25.72 29.61 -8.68
CA TRP A 13 -25.49 28.19 -8.37
C TRP A 13 -25.04 27.42 -9.61
N ASP A 14 -25.70 27.64 -10.74
CA ASP A 14 -25.41 26.92 -11.98
C ASP A 14 -24.05 27.35 -12.57
N ASN A 15 -23.75 28.66 -12.59
CA ASN A 15 -22.50 29.19 -13.13
C ASN A 15 -21.24 28.84 -12.29
N GLN A 16 -21.37 28.63 -10.97
CA GLN A 16 -20.25 28.16 -10.15
C GLN A 16 -19.95 26.66 -10.31
N ASN A 17 -20.96 25.85 -10.61
CA ASN A 17 -20.81 24.39 -10.67
C ASN A 17 -20.09 23.92 -11.95
N PHE A 18 -20.29 24.55 -13.10
CA PHE A 18 -19.61 24.18 -14.35
C PHE A 18 -18.09 24.38 -14.30
N ASP A 19 -17.62 25.46 -13.67
CA ASP A 19 -16.19 25.77 -13.55
C ASP A 19 -15.48 24.82 -12.54
N SER A 20 -16.23 24.29 -11.57
CA SER A 20 -15.70 23.36 -10.57
C SER A 20 -15.37 21.97 -11.16
N ILE A 21 -16.23 21.44 -12.02
CA ILE A 21 -16.09 20.12 -12.64
C ILE A 21 -14.96 20.17 -13.68
N THR A 22 -14.93 21.22 -14.51
CA THR A 22 -13.87 21.43 -15.50
C THR A 22 -12.50 21.52 -14.83
N ARG A 23 -12.35 22.34 -13.79
CA ARG A 23 -11.09 22.43 -13.03
C ARG A 23 -10.72 21.14 -12.31
N ALA A 24 -11.69 20.38 -11.80
CA ALA A 24 -11.42 19.08 -11.19
C ALA A 24 -10.88 18.07 -12.22
N ASN A 25 -11.44 18.06 -13.43
CA ASN A 25 -10.98 17.22 -14.53
C ASN A 25 -9.61 17.66 -15.05
N GLU A 26 -9.38 18.97 -15.20
CA GLU A 26 -8.07 19.53 -15.54
C GLU A 26 -6.98 19.12 -14.55
N ARG A 27 -7.26 19.19 -13.24
CA ARG A 27 -6.32 18.72 -12.22
C ARG A 27 -6.01 17.23 -12.36
N LYS A 28 -7.01 16.40 -12.65
CA LYS A 28 -6.81 14.95 -12.87
C LYS A 28 -5.92 14.70 -14.08
N LEU A 29 -6.19 15.36 -15.20
CA LEU A 29 -5.39 15.23 -16.43
C LEU A 29 -3.97 15.77 -16.24
N GLY A 30 -3.83 16.93 -15.60
CA GLY A 30 -2.53 17.51 -15.27
C GLY A 30 -1.71 16.63 -14.33
N ALA A 31 -2.36 16.02 -13.32
CA ALA A 31 -1.70 15.11 -12.39
C ALA A 31 -1.20 13.86 -13.11
N GLU A 32 -2.02 13.30 -14.01
CA GLU A 32 -1.67 12.14 -14.81
C GLU A 32 -0.49 12.44 -15.73
N LYS A 33 -0.60 13.50 -16.53
CA LYS A 33 0.48 13.94 -17.42
C LYS A 33 1.78 14.19 -16.67
N SER A 34 1.72 14.89 -15.53
CA SER A 34 2.90 15.15 -14.71
C SER A 34 3.55 13.86 -14.18
N PHE A 35 2.73 12.86 -13.86
CA PHE A 35 3.23 11.57 -13.38
C PHE A 35 3.86 10.74 -14.50
N GLU A 36 3.25 10.72 -15.68
CA GLU A 36 3.80 10.09 -16.90
C GLU A 36 5.13 10.74 -17.30
N ASP A 37 5.22 12.07 -17.22
CA ASP A 37 6.43 12.87 -17.41
C ASP A 37 7.50 12.64 -16.31
N LYS A 38 7.22 11.76 -15.32
CA LYS A 38 8.07 11.52 -14.13
C LYS A 38 8.30 12.76 -13.25
N LYS A 39 7.50 13.81 -13.43
CA LYS A 39 7.45 15.01 -12.58
C LYS A 39 6.60 14.71 -11.34
N TYR A 40 7.06 13.74 -10.55
CA TYR A 40 6.28 13.16 -9.45
C TYR A 40 5.88 14.18 -8.37
N LEU A 41 6.72 15.21 -8.11
CA LEU A 41 6.37 16.26 -7.17
C LEU A 41 5.24 17.16 -7.68
N ASP A 42 5.21 17.46 -8.99
CA ASP A 42 4.12 18.25 -9.57
C ASP A 42 2.83 17.44 -9.66
N ALA A 43 2.93 16.15 -9.99
CA ALA A 43 1.82 15.22 -9.88
C ALA A 43 1.28 15.16 -8.43
N ALA A 44 2.16 15.08 -7.42
CA ALA A 44 1.77 15.07 -6.02
C ALA A 44 1.05 16.38 -5.61
N LYS A 45 1.50 17.55 -6.09
CA LYS A 45 0.78 18.82 -5.84
C LYS A 45 -0.66 18.76 -6.38
N LEU A 46 -0.85 18.26 -7.59
CA LEU A 46 -2.18 18.16 -8.20
C LEU A 46 -3.04 17.08 -7.52
N TYR A 47 -2.49 15.92 -7.19
CA TYR A 47 -3.22 14.89 -6.41
C TYR A 47 -3.58 15.37 -5.01
N TYR A 48 -2.75 16.22 -4.38
CA TYR A 48 -3.09 16.85 -3.11
C TYR A 48 -4.31 17.75 -3.25
N GLN A 49 -4.36 18.58 -4.28
CA GLN A 49 -5.52 19.43 -4.57
C GLN A 49 -6.78 18.60 -4.85
N ILE A 50 -6.66 17.46 -5.55
CA ILE A 50 -7.80 16.55 -5.78
C ILE A 50 -8.25 15.91 -4.45
N THR A 51 -7.30 15.49 -3.61
CA THR A 51 -7.58 14.79 -2.35
C THR A 51 -8.19 15.70 -1.29
N TYR A 52 -7.79 16.97 -1.23
CA TYR A 52 -8.19 17.90 -0.16
C TYR A 52 -8.99 19.11 -0.64
N GLY A 53 -9.22 19.24 -1.94
CA GLY A 53 -10.00 20.34 -2.53
C GLY A 53 -11.51 20.11 -2.55
N SER A 54 -12.00 18.98 -2.04
CA SER A 54 -13.42 18.66 -1.94
C SER A 54 -13.71 17.88 -0.67
N ILE A 55 -14.90 18.10 -0.10
CA ILE A 55 -15.41 17.31 1.03
C ILE A 55 -15.66 15.84 0.63
N PHE A 56 -15.89 15.58 -0.65
CA PHE A 56 -16.08 14.24 -1.21
C PHE A 56 -14.75 13.67 -1.75
N SER A 57 -13.73 13.63 -0.89
CA SER A 57 -12.40 13.17 -1.30
C SER A 57 -12.41 11.67 -1.64
N ASP A 58 -12.06 11.34 -2.88
CA ASP A 58 -11.86 9.95 -3.32
C ASP A 58 -10.58 9.35 -2.68
N PRO A 59 -10.68 8.26 -1.90
CA PRO A 59 -9.51 7.54 -1.39
C PRO A 59 -8.49 7.14 -2.46
N ALA A 60 -8.91 6.88 -3.71
CA ALA A 60 -7.99 6.55 -4.80
C ALA A 60 -7.09 7.74 -5.18
N ALA A 61 -7.57 8.99 -5.08
CA ALA A 61 -6.73 10.17 -5.28
C ALA A 61 -5.64 10.29 -4.20
N ARG A 62 -5.96 9.90 -2.96
CA ARG A 62 -4.98 9.83 -1.86
C ARG A 62 -3.94 8.73 -2.08
N LEU A 63 -4.34 7.61 -2.67
CA LEU A 63 -3.39 6.56 -3.08
C LEU A 63 -2.44 7.07 -4.16
N ASN A 64 -2.96 7.74 -5.19
CA ASN A 64 -2.13 8.35 -6.23
C ASN A 64 -1.18 9.42 -5.69
N LEU A 65 -1.62 10.23 -4.73
CA LEU A 65 -0.76 11.17 -4.00
C LEU A 65 0.39 10.45 -3.29
N ALA A 66 0.09 9.36 -2.59
CA ALA A 66 1.10 8.58 -1.87
C ALA A 66 2.10 7.93 -2.82
N HIS A 67 1.65 7.37 -3.95
CA HIS A 67 2.52 6.83 -5.01
C HIS A 67 3.43 7.89 -5.61
N ALA A 68 2.91 9.09 -5.89
CA ALA A 68 3.70 10.20 -6.41
C ALA A 68 4.80 10.62 -5.41
N TYR A 69 4.49 10.73 -4.12
CA TYR A 69 5.53 11.00 -3.11
C TYR A 69 6.54 9.86 -2.97
N PHE A 70 6.10 8.60 -3.09
CA PHE A 70 6.98 7.45 -3.03
C PHE A 70 8.00 7.48 -4.17
N LEU A 71 7.55 7.67 -5.41
CA LEU A 71 8.44 7.75 -6.58
C LEU A 71 9.31 9.01 -6.60
N ALA A 72 8.88 10.09 -5.93
CA ALA A 72 9.70 11.28 -5.69
C ALA A 72 10.75 11.09 -4.57
N GLY A 73 10.85 9.90 -3.96
CA GLY A 73 11.74 9.61 -2.84
C GLY A 73 11.33 10.26 -1.51
N LYS A 74 10.14 10.87 -1.43
CA LYS A 74 9.61 11.52 -0.23
C LYS A 74 8.88 10.48 0.65
N HIS A 75 9.62 9.49 1.14
CA HIS A 75 9.06 8.33 1.82
C HIS A 75 8.25 8.65 3.08
N ASP A 76 8.63 9.67 3.86
CA ASP A 76 7.87 10.03 5.06
C ASP A 76 6.49 10.65 4.72
N LEU A 77 6.42 11.44 3.65
CA LEU A 77 5.15 11.95 3.12
C LEU A 77 4.30 10.82 2.56
N ALA A 78 4.91 9.91 1.77
CA ALA A 78 4.21 8.74 1.26
C ALA A 78 3.62 7.89 2.40
N LEU A 79 4.42 7.62 3.43
CA LEU A 79 4.02 6.85 4.61
C LEU A 79 2.86 7.49 5.37
N LYS A 80 2.84 8.83 5.50
CA LYS A 80 1.72 9.58 6.09
C LYS A 80 0.41 9.29 5.35
N TYR A 81 0.41 9.37 4.02
CA TYR A 81 -0.81 9.18 3.23
C TYR A 81 -1.22 7.71 3.10
N TYR A 82 -0.28 6.77 2.98
CA TYR A 82 -0.61 5.33 3.03
C TYR A 82 -1.25 4.93 4.37
N ARG A 83 -0.78 5.47 5.50
CA ARG A 83 -1.39 5.17 6.81
C ARG A 83 -2.84 5.62 6.90
N GLN A 84 -3.22 6.70 6.23
CA GLN A 84 -4.62 7.14 6.16
C GLN A 84 -5.49 6.15 5.38
N LEU A 85 -4.94 5.52 4.34
CA LEU A 85 -5.63 4.49 3.54
C LEU A 85 -5.81 3.16 4.26
N ARG A 86 -5.13 2.91 5.38
CA ARG A 86 -5.39 1.71 6.20
C ARG A 86 -6.74 1.74 6.92
N ARG A 87 -7.37 2.92 6.99
CA ARG A 87 -8.63 3.16 7.72
C ARG A 87 -9.83 3.37 6.79
N VAL A 88 -9.63 3.28 5.48
CA VAL A 88 -10.76 3.36 4.55
C VAL A 88 -11.43 1.99 4.42
N ASP A 89 -12.73 1.98 4.11
CA ASP A 89 -13.52 0.75 4.02
C ASP A 89 -13.11 -0.13 2.82
N ASP A 90 -12.53 0.49 1.79
CA ASP A 90 -12.01 -0.21 0.63
C ASP A 90 -10.79 -1.07 1.01
N LYS A 91 -11.03 -2.38 1.13
CA LYS A 91 -10.02 -3.38 1.49
C LYS A 91 -8.91 -3.48 0.44
N THR A 92 -9.19 -3.24 -0.83
CA THR A 92 -8.18 -3.25 -1.90
C THR A 92 -7.22 -2.08 -1.73
N LEU A 93 -7.75 -0.86 -1.53
CA LEU A 93 -6.89 0.31 -1.25
C LEU A 93 -6.09 0.15 0.05
N ALA A 94 -6.72 -0.38 1.09
CA ALA A 94 -6.02 -0.69 2.34
C ALA A 94 -4.94 -1.75 2.14
N SER A 95 -5.19 -2.78 1.33
CA SER A 95 -4.21 -3.81 0.97
C SER A 95 -2.99 -3.22 0.27
N ILE A 96 -3.22 -2.44 -0.80
CA ILE A 96 -2.16 -1.73 -1.53
C ILE A 96 -1.36 -0.86 -0.57
N ALA A 97 -2.02 -0.06 0.27
CA ALA A 97 -1.34 0.82 1.21
C ALA A 97 -0.45 0.05 2.21
N ASN A 98 -0.89 -1.10 2.72
CA ASN A 98 -0.05 -1.94 3.57
C ASN A 98 1.16 -2.51 2.80
N ALA A 99 0.99 -2.93 1.54
CA ALA A 99 2.11 -3.38 0.70
C ALA A 99 3.15 -2.26 0.48
N GLN A 100 2.70 -1.03 0.23
CA GLN A 100 3.59 0.13 0.07
C GLN A 100 4.32 0.53 1.35
N ILE A 101 3.62 0.47 2.49
CA ILE A 101 4.24 0.70 3.80
C ILE A 101 5.36 -0.31 4.01
N ALA A 102 5.14 -1.59 3.69
CA ALA A 102 6.17 -2.61 3.83
C ALA A 102 7.41 -2.30 3.01
N LEU A 103 7.25 -1.86 1.76
CA LEU A 103 8.37 -1.49 0.88
C LEU A 103 9.22 -0.35 1.48
N ILE A 104 8.57 0.66 2.07
CA ILE A 104 9.26 1.75 2.77
C ILE A 104 10.02 1.22 4.00
N GLN A 105 9.42 0.28 4.75
CA GLN A 105 10.05 -0.28 5.96
C GLN A 105 11.25 -1.17 5.66
N VAL A 106 11.23 -1.92 4.55
CA VAL A 106 12.43 -2.63 4.06
C VAL A 106 13.58 -1.65 3.83
N GLY A 107 13.31 -0.50 3.22
CA GLY A 107 14.33 0.55 3.05
C GLY A 107 14.82 1.17 4.37
N LYS A 108 14.05 1.04 5.46
CA LYS A 108 14.44 1.43 6.82
C LYS A 108 15.03 0.26 7.62
N GLN A 109 15.32 -0.87 6.97
CA GLN A 109 15.79 -2.13 7.57
C GLN A 109 14.81 -2.77 8.57
N ASP A 110 13.60 -2.21 8.73
CA ASP A 110 12.57 -2.72 9.63
C ASP A 110 11.77 -3.85 8.95
N THR A 111 12.42 -5.00 8.86
CA THR A 111 11.88 -6.18 8.18
C THR A 111 10.72 -6.80 8.94
N ALA A 112 10.74 -6.74 10.28
CA ALA A 112 9.64 -7.22 11.12
C ALA A 112 8.34 -6.47 10.81
N THR A 113 8.39 -5.13 10.80
CA THR A 113 7.23 -4.30 10.45
C THR A 113 6.83 -4.52 8.99
N ALA A 114 7.77 -4.65 8.07
CA ALA A 114 7.48 -4.94 6.67
C ALA A 114 6.69 -6.27 6.50
N LEU A 115 7.12 -7.35 7.15
CA LEU A 115 6.42 -8.64 7.12
C LEU A 115 5.01 -8.56 7.72
N VAL A 116 4.83 -7.82 8.81
CA VAL A 116 3.50 -7.61 9.42
C VAL A 116 2.56 -6.88 8.45
N ASN A 117 3.06 -5.84 7.77
CA ASN A 117 2.26 -5.10 6.79
C ASN A 117 1.92 -5.98 5.57
N LEU A 118 2.87 -6.77 5.05
CA LEU A 118 2.60 -7.67 3.91
C LEU A 118 1.58 -8.76 4.26
N LYS A 119 1.66 -9.35 5.46
CA LYS A 119 0.63 -10.28 5.96
C LYS A 119 -0.73 -9.60 6.05
N THR A 120 -0.76 -8.34 6.50
CA THR A 120 -2.01 -7.57 6.58
C THR A 120 -2.59 -7.28 5.20
N ALA A 121 -1.76 -6.91 4.23
CA ALA A 121 -2.19 -6.71 2.84
C ALA A 121 -2.84 -7.99 2.27
N LEU A 122 -2.17 -9.14 2.42
CA LEU A 122 -2.69 -10.42 1.94
C LEU A 122 -3.96 -10.90 2.66
N ARG A 123 -4.15 -10.52 3.93
CA ARG A 123 -5.39 -10.78 4.67
C ARG A 123 -6.56 -9.92 4.16
N LEU A 124 -6.28 -8.67 3.80
CA LEU A 124 -7.28 -7.75 3.26
C LEU A 124 -7.67 -8.13 1.83
N GLU A 125 -6.70 -8.50 1.01
CA GLU A 125 -6.88 -8.89 -0.38
C GLU A 125 -5.90 -10.02 -0.75
N PRO A 126 -6.34 -11.28 -0.68
CA PRO A 126 -5.51 -12.43 -1.05
C PRO A 126 -5.04 -12.41 -2.51
N GLY A 127 -5.75 -11.69 -3.39
CA GLY A 127 -5.39 -11.49 -4.80
C GLY A 127 -4.35 -10.40 -5.06
N ASN A 128 -3.79 -9.77 -4.02
CA ASN A 128 -2.73 -8.78 -4.18
C ASN A 128 -1.39 -9.48 -4.50
N ASP A 129 -1.13 -9.70 -5.79
CA ASP A 129 0.07 -10.37 -6.28
C ASP A 129 1.37 -9.62 -5.95
N LEU A 130 1.32 -8.29 -5.91
CA LEU A 130 2.45 -7.46 -5.49
C LEU A 130 2.81 -7.77 -4.02
N ALA A 131 1.83 -7.75 -3.12
CA ALA A 131 2.05 -8.08 -1.71
C ALA A 131 2.55 -9.51 -1.54
N ARG A 132 2.02 -10.46 -2.33
CA ARG A 132 2.44 -11.87 -2.31
C ARG A 132 3.90 -12.01 -2.72
N HIS A 133 4.28 -11.39 -3.83
CA HIS A 133 5.65 -11.42 -4.34
C HIS A 133 6.63 -10.80 -3.33
N ASN A 134 6.31 -9.61 -2.82
CA ASN A 134 7.09 -8.91 -1.81
C ASN A 134 7.25 -9.72 -0.52
N TYR A 135 6.19 -10.40 -0.08
CA TYR A 135 6.24 -11.30 1.09
C TYR A 135 7.17 -12.48 0.88
N ILE A 136 7.12 -13.11 -0.31
CA ILE A 136 7.98 -14.25 -0.65
C ILE A 136 9.45 -13.84 -0.67
N ILE A 137 9.78 -12.71 -1.32
CA ILE A 137 11.16 -12.18 -1.35
C ILE A 137 11.66 -11.96 0.07
N LEU A 138 10.88 -11.23 0.87
CA LEU A 138 11.30 -10.82 2.21
C LEU A 138 11.44 -12.02 3.14
N LYS A 139 10.48 -12.96 3.11
CA LYS A 139 10.54 -14.18 3.91
C LYS A 139 11.74 -15.05 3.53
N LYS A 140 12.02 -15.24 2.23
CA LYS A 140 13.14 -16.08 1.76
C LYS A 140 14.49 -15.57 2.23
N ASN A 141 14.68 -14.25 2.20
CA ASN A 141 15.97 -13.64 2.53
C ASN A 141 16.17 -13.38 4.03
N PHE A 142 15.16 -13.65 4.85
CA PHE A 142 15.16 -13.29 6.26
C PHE A 142 14.70 -14.40 7.22
N SER A 143 14.21 -15.54 6.70
CA SER A 143 13.86 -16.70 7.53
C SER A 143 15.08 -17.45 8.10
N GLY A 144 16.26 -16.83 8.19
CA GLY A 144 17.47 -17.43 8.77
C GLY A 144 17.99 -18.68 8.06
N ILE A 145 17.48 -19.01 6.87
CA ILE A 145 18.10 -20.02 6.01
C ILE A 145 19.15 -19.27 5.20
N GLU A 146 20.32 -19.08 5.81
CA GLU A 146 21.54 -19.04 5.03
C GLU A 146 21.44 -20.20 4.02
N LYS A 147 21.72 -19.92 2.75
CA LYS A 147 21.97 -21.03 1.81
C LYS A 147 22.95 -21.97 2.50
N PRO A 148 22.68 -23.29 2.56
CA PRO A 148 23.63 -24.21 3.16
C PRO A 148 24.92 -24.08 2.36
N THR A 149 25.90 -23.38 2.91
CA THR A 149 27.29 -23.58 2.54
C THR A 149 27.54 -25.02 2.91
N GLU A 150 27.80 -25.86 1.92
CA GLU A 150 28.04 -27.28 2.08
C GLU A 150 29.14 -27.51 3.12
N THR A 151 28.77 -27.81 4.36
CA THR A 151 29.73 -28.30 5.35
C THR A 151 29.06 -29.33 6.24
N LYS A 152 29.19 -30.58 5.77
CA LYS A 152 29.35 -31.84 6.53
C LYS A 152 28.51 -32.00 7.81
N ILE A 153 27.45 -32.80 7.65
CA ILE A 153 26.99 -33.90 8.52
C ILE A 153 27.62 -33.95 9.91
N THR A 154 26.80 -33.80 10.97
CA THR A 154 26.87 -34.70 12.13
C THR A 154 25.49 -34.91 12.73
N LYS A 155 25.02 -36.16 12.69
CA LYS A 155 23.84 -36.64 13.41
C LYS A 155 24.11 -36.62 14.91
N LYS A 156 23.12 -36.20 15.71
CA LYS A 156 22.87 -36.82 17.00
C LYS A 156 21.39 -36.78 17.35
N HIS A 157 20.82 -37.98 17.48
CA HIS A 157 19.53 -38.27 18.09
C HIS A 157 19.52 -37.85 19.57
N GLN A 158 18.36 -37.46 20.11
CA GLN A 158 17.60 -38.33 21.04
C GLN A 158 16.26 -37.72 21.48
N ASN A 159 15.44 -38.67 21.93
CA ASN A 159 14.00 -38.72 22.14
C ASN A 159 13.60 -38.17 23.52
N ASN A 160 12.33 -37.81 23.71
CA ASN A 160 11.50 -38.40 24.77
C ASN A 160 10.02 -38.03 24.64
N GLN A 161 9.18 -39.06 24.72
CA GLN A 161 7.73 -39.00 24.88
C GLN A 161 7.38 -38.96 26.38
N THR A 162 6.27 -38.31 26.73
CA THR A 162 5.33 -38.85 27.73
C THR A 162 3.95 -38.20 27.59
N THR A 163 2.92 -39.03 27.73
CA THR A 163 1.48 -38.77 27.59
C THR A 163 0.79 -38.51 28.95
N SER A 164 -0.30 -37.72 28.98
CA SER A 164 -1.53 -37.96 29.76
C SER A 164 -2.57 -36.81 29.61
N ASN A 165 -3.82 -37.06 30.04
CA ASN A 165 -5.12 -36.64 29.50
C ASN A 165 -5.73 -35.26 29.94
N ALA A 166 -6.86 -34.88 29.30
CA ALA A 166 -7.56 -33.59 29.12
C ALA A 166 -8.21 -32.89 30.37
N PRO A 167 -8.71 -31.62 30.28
CA PRO A 167 -9.96 -31.25 29.56
C PRO A 167 -9.80 -30.19 28.46
N ALA A 168 -10.75 -30.17 27.53
CA ALA A 168 -10.64 -29.57 26.19
C ALA A 168 -11.05 -28.09 26.02
N ALA A 169 -11.33 -27.34 27.09
CA ALA A 169 -11.75 -25.94 26.97
C ALA A 169 -10.62 -24.90 27.17
N ALA A 170 -9.52 -25.28 27.83
CA ALA A 170 -8.38 -24.38 28.11
C ALA A 170 -7.25 -24.48 27.06
N LYS A 171 -7.40 -25.34 26.06
CA LYS A 171 -6.35 -25.60 25.06
C LYS A 171 -6.32 -24.54 23.96
N GLU A 172 -7.46 -23.94 23.61
CA GLU A 172 -7.50 -22.94 22.54
C GLU A 172 -6.84 -21.63 22.95
N GLU A 173 -7.13 -21.13 24.17
CA GLU A 173 -6.48 -19.92 24.70
C GLU A 173 -4.98 -20.13 24.91
N ASN A 174 -4.57 -21.28 25.45
CA ASN A 174 -3.16 -21.55 25.74
C ASN A 174 -2.33 -21.78 24.45
N LEU A 175 -2.89 -22.42 23.42
CA LEU A 175 -2.23 -22.51 22.10
C LEU A 175 -2.09 -21.15 21.42
N GLN A 176 -3.09 -20.27 21.57
CA GLN A 176 -3.11 -18.96 20.93
C GLN A 176 -2.11 -18.02 21.60
N VAL A 177 -2.07 -18.01 22.94
CA VAL A 177 -1.07 -17.27 23.73
C VAL A 177 0.34 -17.79 23.44
N GLU A 178 0.55 -19.10 23.33
CA GLU A 178 1.88 -19.65 23.01
C GLU A 178 2.31 -19.34 21.57
N GLN A 179 1.39 -19.31 20.60
CA GLN A 179 1.65 -18.88 19.23
C GLN A 179 1.96 -17.39 19.14
N ASP A 180 1.24 -16.57 19.88
CA ASP A 180 1.45 -15.12 19.91
C ASP A 180 2.77 -14.76 20.60
N VAL A 181 3.14 -15.44 21.69
CA VAL A 181 4.46 -15.30 22.34
C VAL A 181 5.59 -15.76 21.41
N LYS A 182 5.44 -16.90 20.72
CA LYS A 182 6.42 -17.35 19.71
C LYS A 182 6.53 -16.36 18.55
N ARG A 183 5.42 -15.78 18.12
CA ARG A 183 5.38 -14.76 17.06
C ARG A 183 6.05 -13.48 17.52
N GLU A 184 5.85 -13.07 18.76
CA GLU A 184 6.45 -11.88 19.35
C GLU A 184 7.95 -12.06 19.57
N GLN A 185 8.39 -13.20 20.09
CA GLN A 185 9.81 -13.57 20.19
C GLN A 185 10.48 -13.67 18.82
N LEU A 186 9.79 -14.20 17.81
CA LEU A 186 10.28 -14.19 16.43
C LEU A 186 10.37 -12.77 15.89
N LEU A 187 9.36 -11.93 16.09
CA LEU A 187 9.42 -10.53 15.65
C LEU A 187 10.55 -9.76 16.35
N GLN A 188 10.79 -10.06 17.62
CA GLN A 188 11.87 -9.49 18.42
C GLN A 188 13.24 -9.97 17.93
N SER A 189 13.42 -11.27 17.70
CA SER A 189 14.68 -11.82 17.18
C SER A 189 14.98 -11.35 15.75
N LEU A 190 13.94 -11.19 14.93
CA LEU A 190 14.03 -10.59 13.61
C LEU A 190 14.44 -9.11 13.69
N LYS A 191 13.91 -8.36 14.65
CA LYS A 191 14.27 -6.95 14.87
C LYS A 191 15.70 -6.80 15.41
N GLU A 192 16.18 -7.78 16.16
CA GLU A 192 17.56 -7.86 16.68
C GLU A 192 18.55 -8.33 15.60
N MET A 193 18.12 -9.21 14.69
CA MET A 193 18.87 -9.61 13.49
C MET A 193 18.58 -8.68 12.30
N ASN A 194 18.63 -7.36 12.52
CA ASN A 194 18.43 -6.40 11.44
C ASN A 194 19.31 -6.76 10.24
N MET A 195 18.68 -6.86 9.08
CA MET A 195 19.30 -7.18 7.81
C MET A 195 20.46 -6.22 7.52
N SER A 196 21.57 -6.74 6.97
CA SER A 196 22.69 -5.85 6.58
C SER A 196 22.21 -4.82 5.54
N GLU A 197 22.83 -3.65 5.53
CA GLU A 197 22.41 -2.58 4.63
C GLU A 197 22.44 -3.02 3.15
N ASP A 198 23.43 -3.82 2.76
CA ASP A 198 23.57 -4.35 1.41
C ASP A 198 22.46 -5.35 1.06
N GLN A 199 22.07 -6.21 2.01
CA GLN A 199 20.93 -7.12 1.82
C GLN A 199 19.62 -6.33 1.68
N ALA A 200 19.42 -5.29 2.51
CA ALA A 200 18.22 -4.45 2.43
C ALA A 200 18.13 -3.73 1.09
N ARG A 201 19.26 -3.23 0.57
CA ARG A 201 19.36 -2.62 -0.77
C ARG A 201 19.00 -3.61 -1.87
N ALA A 202 19.61 -4.80 -1.87
CA ALA A 202 19.35 -5.82 -2.89
C ALA A 202 17.86 -6.25 -2.93
N ILE A 203 17.25 -6.41 -1.75
CA ILE A 203 15.82 -6.73 -1.66
C ILE A 203 14.96 -5.56 -2.14
N LEU A 204 15.29 -4.35 -1.72
CA LEU A 204 14.55 -3.16 -2.08
C LEU A 204 14.55 -2.94 -3.59
N ASP A 205 15.68 -3.18 -4.26
CA ASP A 205 15.79 -3.05 -5.72
C ASP A 205 14.92 -4.07 -6.46
N ALA A 206 14.93 -5.33 -6.00
CA ALA A 206 14.05 -6.37 -6.53
C ALA A 206 12.56 -6.00 -6.38
N MET A 207 12.17 -5.49 -5.21
CA MET A 207 10.79 -5.09 -4.95
C MET A 207 10.39 -3.81 -5.73
N LYS A 208 11.27 -2.80 -5.81
CA LYS A 208 11.00 -1.52 -6.49
C LYS A 208 10.76 -1.68 -7.99
N SER A 209 11.49 -2.61 -8.64
CA SER A 209 11.29 -2.88 -10.06
C SER A 209 9.85 -3.34 -10.34
N ASN A 210 9.37 -4.33 -9.58
CA ASN A 210 7.99 -4.83 -9.68
C ASN A 210 6.96 -3.76 -9.29
N GLU A 211 7.26 -2.97 -8.26
CA GLU A 211 6.40 -1.89 -7.77
C GLU A 211 6.11 -0.84 -8.85
N SER A 212 7.14 -0.35 -9.53
CA SER A 212 6.96 0.68 -10.56
C SER A 212 5.98 0.23 -11.65
N GLN A 213 6.16 -0.99 -12.15
CA GLN A 213 5.28 -1.60 -13.16
C GLN A 213 3.85 -1.74 -12.63
N TYR A 214 3.70 -2.18 -11.39
CA TYR A 214 2.40 -2.33 -10.76
C TYR A 214 1.64 -1.00 -10.64
N ILE A 215 2.30 0.07 -10.19
CA ILE A 215 1.69 1.41 -10.09
C ILE A 215 1.20 1.89 -11.46
N TYR A 216 1.99 1.72 -12.52
CA TYR A 216 1.57 2.09 -13.87
C TYR A 216 0.37 1.26 -14.35
N GLN A 217 0.32 -0.04 -14.04
CA GLN A 217 -0.82 -0.89 -14.39
C GLN A 217 -2.10 -0.52 -13.65
N LEU A 218 -2.04 -0.26 -12.34
CA LEU A 218 -3.18 0.19 -11.54
C LEU A 218 -3.78 1.48 -12.10
N ARG A 219 -2.90 2.42 -12.41
CA ARG A 219 -3.25 3.72 -13.01
C ARG A 219 -3.93 3.54 -14.36
N ARG A 220 -3.37 2.72 -15.25
CA ARG A 220 -4.04 2.39 -16.53
C ARG A 220 -5.44 1.84 -16.30
N LYS A 221 -5.66 0.95 -15.32
CA LYS A 221 -7.01 0.45 -14.99
C LYS A 221 -7.94 1.54 -14.46
N GLN A 222 -7.44 2.45 -13.63
CA GLN A 222 -8.20 3.55 -13.05
C GLN A 222 -8.65 4.57 -14.13
N TYR A 223 -7.80 4.84 -15.13
CA TYR A 223 -8.04 5.87 -16.15
C TYR A 223 -8.44 5.32 -17.53
N ALA A 224 -8.43 3.99 -17.76
CA ALA A 224 -8.87 3.37 -19.02
C ALA A 224 -10.35 3.59 -19.33
N LYS A 225 -11.19 3.85 -18.31
CA LYS A 225 -12.58 4.25 -18.49
C LYS A 225 -12.69 5.77 -18.67
N LYS A 226 -12.21 6.30 -19.80
CA LYS A 226 -12.84 7.50 -20.36
C LYS A 226 -13.92 7.02 -21.34
N PRO A 227 -15.17 7.52 -21.26
CA PRO A 227 -16.05 7.41 -22.41
C PRO A 227 -15.32 8.14 -23.56
N GLU A 228 -15.29 7.53 -24.74
CA GLU A 228 -15.06 8.28 -25.96
C GLU A 228 -15.98 9.50 -25.88
N GLN A 229 -15.36 10.67 -25.83
CA GLN A 229 -16.04 11.92 -26.03
C GLN A 229 -16.53 11.85 -27.48
N LYS A 230 -17.75 11.35 -27.69
CA LYS A 230 -18.46 11.57 -28.93
C LYS A 230 -18.63 13.09 -29.01
N ASP A 231 -17.76 13.72 -29.79
CA ASP A 231 -17.94 15.06 -30.33
C ASP A 231 -19.15 15.03 -31.28
N GLN A 232 -20.35 14.84 -30.71
CA GLN A 232 -21.60 15.15 -31.36
C GLN A 232 -22.31 16.16 -30.47
N ILE A 233 -21.90 17.42 -30.64
CA ILE A 233 -22.78 18.54 -30.41
C ILE A 233 -23.81 18.46 -31.54
N GLU A 234 -24.95 17.80 -31.30
CA GLU A 234 -26.13 18.02 -32.14
C GLU A 234 -26.69 19.40 -31.76
N TRP A 235 -26.69 20.29 -32.75
CA TRP A 235 -27.25 21.64 -32.71
C TRP A 235 -28.76 21.61 -32.93
#